data_AF-A0A4Y2L1Y1-F1
#
_entry.id   AF-A0A4Y2L1Y1-F1
#
_cell.length_a   1.000
_cell.length_b   1.000
_cell.length_c   1.000
_cell.angle_alpha   90.00
_cell.angle_beta   90.00
_cell.angle_gamma   90.00
#
_symmetry.space_group_name_H-M   'P 1'
#
loop_
_entity.id
_entity.type
_entity.pdbx_description
1 polymer ?
#
loop_
_entity_poly.entity_id
_entity_poly.type
_entity_poly.pdbx_seq_one_letter_code
_entity_poly.pdbx_strand_id
1 'polypeptide(L)'
;MNFGVIAKSHLTYLETHYRSNVDVEFDGYPSYVTGKSAKSAKHIRRTNLHSSPEIIFNEVTCPESSHEQFSANERNKVRFIDPLKKFLLKANVTVKQAVGNADVLIIETAVSVRSQYDNIFVVGEDIDFLVSSNER
;
A
#
# COMPACT_ATOMS: atom_id res chain seq x y z
N MET A 1 -1.77 16.55 -7.18
CA MET A 1 -1.93 16.14 -5.76
C MET A 1 -0.57 15.65 -5.28
N ASN A 2 -0.03 16.17 -4.18
CA ASN A 2 1.31 15.80 -3.71
C ASN A 2 1.28 14.66 -2.66
N PHE A 3 2.44 14.09 -2.35
CA PHE A 3 2.56 13.01 -1.37
C PHE A 3 1.93 13.36 0.00
N GLY A 4 2.15 14.58 0.50
CA GLY A 4 1.62 15.00 1.80
C GLY A 4 0.09 14.98 1.86
N VAL A 5 -0.59 15.37 0.78
CA VAL A 5 -2.06 15.29 0.67
C VAL A 5 -2.52 13.84 0.64
N ILE A 6 -1.84 12.98 -0.11
CA ILE A 6 -2.16 11.55 -0.22
C ILE A 6 -2.01 10.87 1.15
N ALA A 7 -0.87 11.06 1.83
CA ALA A 7 -0.61 10.45 3.13
C ALA A 7 -1.63 10.88 4.20
N LYS A 8 -2.02 12.17 4.21
CA LYS A 8 -3.08 12.67 5.09
C LYS A 8 -4.44 12.06 4.76
N SER A 9 -4.76 11.86 3.47
CA SER A 9 -6.01 11.22 3.06
C SER A 9 -6.11 9.79 3.60
N HIS A 10 -5.04 9.00 3.50
CA HIS A 10 -5.00 7.65 4.07
C HIS A 10 -5.19 7.68 5.59
N LEU A 11 -4.47 8.55 6.31
CA LEU A 11 -4.62 8.66 7.76
C LEU A 11 -6.06 9.05 8.15
N THR A 12 -6.63 10.05 7.48
CA THR A 12 -8.01 10.51 7.72
C THR A 12 -9.02 9.38 7.50
N TYR A 13 -8.82 8.56 6.46
CA TYR A 13 -9.64 7.39 6.20
C TYR A 13 -9.56 6.36 7.34
N LEU A 14 -8.35 6.04 7.81
CA LEU A 14 -8.16 5.12 8.93
C LEU A 14 -8.85 5.61 10.21
N GLU A 15 -8.66 6.87 10.57
CA GLU A 15 -9.24 7.49 11.77
C GLU A 15 -10.78 7.55 11.70
N THR A 16 -11.32 7.87 10.52
CA THR A 16 -12.77 8.03 10.34
C THR A 16 -13.51 6.69 10.34
N HIS A 17 -12.94 5.66 9.70
CA HIS A 17 -13.64 4.39 9.48
C HIS A 17 -13.34 3.33 10.54
N TYR A 18 -12.11 3.30 11.06
CA TYR A 18 -11.66 2.22 11.95
C TYR A 18 -11.28 2.70 13.35
N ARG A 19 -11.16 4.03 13.56
CA ARG A 19 -10.87 4.66 14.86
C ARG A 19 -9.55 4.17 15.45
N SER A 20 -9.56 3.59 16.65
CA SER A 20 -8.39 3.12 17.40
C SER A 20 -8.12 1.63 17.18
N ASN A 21 -6.88 1.19 17.41
CA ASN A 21 -6.41 -0.20 17.28
C ASN A 21 -6.34 -0.70 15.83
N VAL A 22 -5.82 0.15 14.95
CA VAL A 22 -5.63 -0.16 13.54
C VAL A 22 -4.16 -0.53 13.31
N ASP A 23 -3.94 -1.74 12.81
CA ASP A 23 -2.68 -2.17 12.23
C ASP A 23 -2.77 -2.05 10.70
N VAL A 24 -1.71 -1.57 10.06
CA VAL A 24 -1.60 -1.46 8.61
C VAL A 24 -0.47 -2.36 8.11
N GLU A 25 -0.82 -3.37 7.32
CA GLU A 25 0.12 -4.28 6.68
C GLU A 25 0.34 -3.91 5.21
N PHE A 26 1.60 -3.64 4.83
CA PHE A 26 1.99 -3.41 3.45
C PHE A 26 2.54 -4.66 2.78
N ASP A 27 2.33 -4.75 1.47
CA ASP A 27 3.07 -5.65 0.60
C ASP A 27 4.58 -5.37 0.62
N GLY A 28 5.33 -6.46 0.47
CA GLY A 28 6.75 -6.48 0.16
C GLY A 28 7.01 -6.61 -1.33
N TYR A 29 8.03 -5.88 -1.77
CA TYR A 29 8.48 -5.88 -3.16
C TYR A 29 10.00 -6.15 -3.18
N PRO A 30 10.40 -7.41 -2.98
CA PRO A 30 11.80 -7.76 -2.81
C PRO A 30 12.51 -7.67 -4.16
N SER A 31 13.57 -6.86 -4.21
CA SER A 31 14.30 -6.55 -5.45
C SER A 31 15.04 -7.74 -6.08
N TYR A 32 15.21 -8.84 -5.34
CA TYR A 32 16.03 -10.00 -5.71
C TYR A 32 15.23 -11.26 -6.07
N VAL A 33 13.89 -11.23 -6.05
CA VAL A 33 13.11 -12.46 -6.30
C VAL A 33 12.88 -12.66 -7.80
N THR A 34 13.91 -13.19 -8.45
CA THR A 34 13.84 -13.83 -9.79
C THR A 34 13.14 -15.20 -9.73
N GLY A 35 12.05 -15.29 -8.97
CA GLY A 35 11.35 -16.54 -8.70
C GLY A 35 10.16 -16.78 -9.63
N LYS A 36 10.11 -17.96 -10.24
CA LYS A 36 9.06 -18.50 -11.11
C LYS A 36 7.69 -18.61 -10.40
N SER A 37 7.07 -17.49 -10.03
CA SER A 37 5.70 -17.46 -9.48
C SER A 37 4.71 -17.13 -10.59
N ALA A 38 3.48 -17.64 -10.51
CA ALA A 38 2.40 -17.24 -11.43
C ALA A 38 2.17 -15.71 -11.43
N LYS A 39 2.50 -15.04 -10.31
CA LYS A 39 2.49 -13.58 -10.16
C LYS A 39 3.54 -12.94 -11.08
N SER A 40 4.76 -13.49 -11.23
CA SER A 40 5.81 -12.92 -12.10
C SER A 40 5.45 -12.93 -13.60
N ALA A 41 4.71 -13.93 -14.08
CA ALA A 41 4.25 -13.99 -15.48
C ALA A 41 3.12 -12.99 -15.80
N LYS A 42 2.15 -12.81 -14.90
CA LYS A 42 1.10 -11.77 -15.02
C LYS A 42 1.68 -10.36 -14.82
N HIS A 43 2.73 -10.25 -14.00
CA HIS A 43 3.52 -9.06 -13.68
C HIS A 43 4.39 -8.56 -14.84
N ILE A 44 5.09 -9.44 -15.56
CA ILE A 44 5.83 -9.10 -16.80
C ILE A 44 4.88 -8.57 -17.89
N ARG A 45 3.65 -9.10 -17.96
CA ARG A 45 2.63 -8.61 -18.92
C ARG A 45 2.12 -7.20 -18.61
N ARG A 46 2.04 -6.80 -17.33
CA ARG A 46 1.54 -5.47 -16.91
C ARG A 46 2.61 -4.38 -16.94
N THR A 47 3.87 -4.71 -16.62
CA THR A 47 4.99 -3.75 -16.54
C THR A 47 5.46 -3.23 -17.90
N ASN A 48 5.36 -4.04 -18.97
CA ASN A 48 6.10 -3.81 -20.22
C ASN A 48 5.45 -2.88 -21.26
N LEU A 49 4.21 -2.42 -21.08
CA LEU A 49 3.55 -1.57 -22.09
C LEU A 49 3.21 -0.15 -21.63
N HIS A 50 2.93 0.08 -20.33
CA HIS A 50 2.37 1.37 -19.85
C HIS A 50 2.81 1.78 -18.43
N SER A 51 3.98 1.36 -17.93
CA SER A 51 4.44 1.82 -16.61
C SER A 51 4.98 3.25 -16.64
N SER A 52 4.75 4.00 -15.57
CA SER A 52 5.32 5.34 -15.42
C SER A 52 6.85 5.27 -15.26
N PRO A 53 7.58 6.37 -15.55
CA PRO A 53 8.96 6.51 -15.11
C PRO A 53 9.10 6.31 -13.59
N GLU A 54 10.32 6.02 -13.16
CA GLU A 54 10.62 5.94 -11.73
C GLU A 54 10.43 7.33 -11.09
N ILE A 55 9.59 7.42 -10.05
CA ILE A 55 9.22 8.66 -9.36
C ILE A 55 10.00 8.75 -8.05
N ILE A 56 10.70 9.86 -7.88
CA ILE A 56 11.36 10.18 -6.60
C ILE A 56 10.35 10.96 -5.75
N PHE A 57 9.85 10.31 -4.71
CA PHE A 57 8.93 10.92 -3.76
C PHE A 57 9.66 11.89 -2.83
N ASN A 58 9.19 13.14 -2.81
CA ASN A 58 9.40 14.11 -1.74
C ASN A 58 8.02 14.65 -1.30
N GLU A 59 7.96 15.45 -0.23
CA GLU A 59 6.68 15.93 0.34
C GLU A 59 5.83 16.73 -0.66
N VAL A 60 6.46 17.35 -1.68
CA VAL A 60 5.80 18.18 -2.69
C VAL A 60 5.68 17.49 -4.06
N THR A 61 6.23 16.28 -4.24
CA THR A 61 6.18 15.55 -5.51
C THR A 61 4.72 15.25 -5.86
N CYS A 62 4.27 15.76 -7.00
CA CYS A 62 3.03 15.36 -7.64
C CYS A 62 3.37 14.32 -8.71
N PRO A 63 2.93 13.06 -8.60
CA PRO A 63 3.07 12.13 -9.70
C PRO A 63 2.20 12.60 -10.88
N GLU A 64 2.82 12.84 -12.03
CA GLU A 64 2.12 13.22 -13.28
C GLU A 64 1.48 12.01 -13.98
N SER A 65 1.87 10.80 -13.57
CA SER A 65 1.33 9.54 -14.09
C SER A 65 -0.03 9.22 -13.49
N SER A 66 -0.89 8.54 -14.26
CA SER A 66 -2.13 7.99 -13.72
C SER A 66 -1.82 6.97 -12.61
N HIS A 67 -2.77 6.74 -11.71
CA HIS A 67 -2.65 5.73 -10.66
C HIS A 67 -2.31 4.34 -11.23
N GLU A 68 -2.91 3.95 -12.36
CA GLU A 68 -2.63 2.68 -13.02
C GLU A 68 -1.19 2.58 -13.53
N GLN A 69 -0.67 3.65 -14.14
CA GLN A 69 0.71 3.71 -14.63
C GLN A 69 1.71 3.70 -13.47
N PHE A 70 1.37 4.39 -12.38
CA PHE A 70 2.15 4.41 -11.15
C PHE A 70 2.23 3.02 -10.50
N SER A 71 1.07 2.39 -10.29
CA SER A 71 0.92 1.09 -9.66
C SER A 71 1.48 -0.05 -10.54
N ALA A 72 1.63 0.16 -11.85
CA ALA A 72 2.33 -0.77 -12.72
C ALA A 72 3.86 -0.77 -12.50
N ASN A 73 4.43 0.24 -11.83
CA ASN A 73 5.86 0.33 -11.55
C ASN A 73 6.18 -0.07 -10.11
N GLU A 74 6.86 -1.20 -9.93
CA GLU A 74 7.19 -1.73 -8.61
C GLU A 74 8.20 -0.87 -7.84
N ARG A 75 9.14 -0.23 -8.54
CA ARG A 75 10.08 0.70 -7.89
C ARG A 75 9.35 1.89 -7.30
N ASN A 76 8.29 2.33 -7.98
CA ASN A 76 7.44 3.40 -7.51
C ASN A 76 6.64 2.99 -6.27
N LYS A 77 6.08 1.78 -6.27
CA LYS A 77 5.43 1.20 -5.08
C LYS A 77 6.37 1.13 -3.88
N VAL A 78 7.59 0.59 -4.07
CA VAL A 78 8.62 0.55 -3.02
C VAL A 78 8.92 1.96 -2.49
N ARG A 79 9.19 2.91 -3.40
CA ARG A 79 9.52 4.29 -3.04
C ARG A 79 8.38 5.05 -2.39
N PHE A 80 7.13 4.61 -2.56
CA PHE A 80 5.95 5.19 -1.93
C PHE A 80 5.66 4.61 -0.54
N ILE A 81 5.83 3.29 -0.37
CA ILE A 81 5.53 2.60 0.89
C ILE A 81 6.44 3.09 2.02
N ASP A 82 7.73 3.28 1.78
CA ASP A 82 8.66 3.72 2.82
C ASP A 82 8.32 5.07 3.46
N PRO A 83 8.09 6.16 2.69
CA PRO A 83 7.67 7.43 3.29
C PRO A 83 6.27 7.34 3.91
N LEU A 84 5.32 6.58 3.35
CA LEU A 84 3.97 6.43 3.92
C LEU A 84 4.00 5.69 5.26
N LYS A 85 4.73 4.58 5.35
CA LYS A 85 5.00 3.86 6.60
C LYS A 85 5.57 4.78 7.67
N LYS A 86 6.59 5.59 7.33
CA LYS A 86 7.16 6.58 8.27
C LYS A 86 6.14 7.63 8.72
N PHE A 87 5.28 8.07 7.81
CA PHE A 87 4.22 9.03 8.14
C PHE A 87 3.18 8.43 9.11
N LEU A 88 2.70 7.22 8.82
CA LEU A 88 1.72 6.51 9.65
C LEU A 88 2.29 6.18 11.04
N LEU A 89 3.54 5.72 11.12
CA LEU A 89 4.22 5.48 12.40
C LEU A 89 4.32 6.75 13.26
N LYS A 90 4.60 7.91 12.64
CA LYS A 90 4.61 9.21 13.35
C LYS A 90 3.21 9.62 13.83
N ALA A 91 2.16 9.15 13.19
CA ALA A 91 0.77 9.35 13.60
C ALA A 91 0.30 8.28 14.61
N ASN A 92 1.20 7.48 15.18
CA ASN A 92 0.92 6.40 16.12
C ASN A 92 0.07 5.25 15.54
N VAL A 93 0.08 5.08 14.22
CA VAL A 93 -0.49 3.90 13.56
C VAL A 93 0.55 2.79 13.54
N THR A 94 0.17 1.58 13.96
CA THR A 94 1.06 0.41 13.85
C THR A 94 1.19 0.01 12.39
N VAL A 95 2.42 -0.20 11.93
CA VAL A 95 2.69 -0.60 10.54
C VAL A 95 3.58 -1.83 10.50
N LYS A 96 3.22 -2.80 9.66
CA LYS A 96 4.04 -3.98 9.32
C LYS A 96 4.21 -4.06 7.80
N GLN A 97 5.25 -4.76 7.34
CA GLN A 97 5.47 -4.96 5.91
C GLN A 97 5.90 -6.41 5.66
N ALA A 98 5.24 -7.06 4.70
CA ALA A 98 5.56 -8.42 4.30
C ALA A 98 6.84 -8.48 3.46
N VAL A 99 7.38 -9.68 3.28
CA VAL A 99 8.47 -9.92 2.32
C VAL A 99 7.95 -9.97 0.89
N GLY A 100 6.72 -10.45 0.70
CA GLY A 100 6.02 -10.55 -0.59
C GLY A 100 4.58 -10.08 -0.43
N ASN A 101 3.63 -10.98 -0.61
CA ASN A 101 2.22 -10.63 -0.40
C ASN A 101 1.89 -10.51 1.11
N ALA A 102 1.15 -9.46 1.48
CA ALA A 102 0.68 -9.21 2.84
C ALA A 102 -0.42 -10.16 3.30
N ASP A 103 -1.11 -10.89 2.40
CA ASP A 103 -2.23 -11.80 2.76
C ASP A 103 -1.92 -12.70 3.97
N VAL A 104 -0.75 -13.35 3.96
CA VAL A 104 -0.33 -14.24 5.06
C VAL A 104 -0.06 -13.44 6.34
N LEU A 105 0.61 -12.30 6.22
CA LEU A 105 0.94 -11.43 7.35
C LEU A 105 -0.30 -10.83 8.03
N ILE A 106 -1.32 -10.50 7.24
CA ILE A 106 -2.62 -10.02 7.72
C ILE A 106 -3.31 -11.12 8.53
N ILE A 107 -3.36 -12.35 8.02
CA ILE A 107 -3.96 -13.49 8.72
C ILE A 107 -3.19 -13.80 10.00
N GLU A 108 -1.86 -13.84 9.94
CA GLU A 108 -1.01 -14.07 11.11
C GLU A 108 -1.21 -12.99 12.18
N THR A 109 -1.32 -11.72 11.77
CA THR A 109 -1.61 -10.62 12.69
C THR A 109 -2.97 -10.80 13.34
N ALA A 110 -4.03 -11.05 12.58
CA ALA A 110 -5.37 -11.31 13.12
C ALA A 110 -5.39 -12.48 14.11
N VAL A 111 -4.71 -13.59 13.79
CA VAL A 111 -4.62 -14.75 14.68
C VAL A 111 -3.87 -14.40 15.97
N SER A 112 -2.79 -13.61 15.87
CA SER A 112 -1.96 -13.24 17.03
C SER A 112 -2.71 -12.39 18.08
N VAL A 113 -3.67 -11.59 17.64
CA VAL A 113 -4.45 -10.70 18.51
C VAL A 113 -5.85 -11.25 18.84
N ARG A 114 -6.19 -12.45 18.35
CA ARG A 114 -7.54 -13.05 18.52
C ARG A 114 -8.01 -13.15 19.96
N SER A 115 -7.11 -13.40 20.92
CA SER A 115 -7.51 -13.49 22.33
C SER A 115 -7.69 -12.13 23.00
N GLN A 116 -7.35 -11.03 22.33
CA GLN A 116 -7.40 -9.67 22.87
C GLN A 116 -8.66 -8.91 22.46
N TYR A 117 -9.37 -9.37 21.42
CA TYR A 117 -10.52 -8.70 20.84
C TYR A 117 -11.66 -9.67 20.57
N ASP A 118 -12.89 -9.23 20.84
CA ASP A 118 -14.10 -10.03 20.57
C ASP A 118 -14.37 -10.19 19.06
N ASN A 119 -13.99 -9.18 18.27
CA ASN A 119 -14.17 -9.14 16.82
C ASN A 119 -12.92 -8.57 16.15
N ILE A 120 -12.53 -9.17 15.03
CA ILE A 120 -11.43 -8.71 14.19
C ILE A 120 -11.95 -8.51 12.77
N PHE A 121 -11.69 -7.34 12.21
CA PHE A 121 -12.02 -7.02 10.83
C PHE A 121 -10.75 -6.98 10.00
N VAL A 122 -10.74 -7.73 8.91
CA VAL A 122 -9.66 -7.70 7.91
C VAL A 122 -10.21 -6.98 6.68
N VAL A 123 -9.56 -5.87 6.31
CA VAL A 123 -9.91 -5.09 5.13
C VAL A 123 -8.73 -5.14 4.17
N GLY A 124 -8.93 -5.79 3.04
CA GLY A 124 -7.98 -5.76 1.93
C GLY A 124 -8.45 -4.70 0.93
N GLU A 125 -7.70 -3.62 0.81
CA GLU A 125 -7.82 -2.74 -0.35
C GLU A 125 -6.83 -3.26 -1.40
N ASP A 126 -7.35 -4.00 -2.37
CA ASP A 126 -6.58 -4.33 -3.56
C ASP A 126 -6.36 -2.98 -4.25
N ILE A 127 -5.12 -2.47 -4.28
CA ILE A 127 -4.77 -1.22 -4.98
C ILE A 127 -5.13 -1.34 -6.50
N ASP A 128 -5.61 -2.50 -6.97
CA ASP A 128 -6.22 -2.71 -8.28
C ASP A 128 -7.71 -2.26 -8.40
N PHE A 129 -8.43 -1.76 -7.37
CA PHE A 129 -9.86 -1.36 -7.51
C PHE A 129 -10.35 -0.08 -6.74
N LEU A 130 -10.74 0.97 -7.51
CA LEU A 130 -11.73 2.07 -7.28
C LEU A 130 -11.62 2.94 -6.00
N VAL A 131 -11.72 4.29 -6.03
CA VAL A 131 -12.92 5.07 -6.39
C VAL A 131 -12.51 6.46 -6.95
N SER A 132 -12.95 6.76 -8.17
CA SER A 132 -13.07 8.15 -8.63
C SER A 132 -14.26 8.80 -7.93
N SER A 133 -14.04 9.53 -6.83
CA SER A 133 -15.02 10.50 -6.34
C SER A 133 -14.85 11.76 -7.15
N ASN A 134 -15.63 11.87 -8.23
CA ASN A 134 -15.79 13.09 -8.97
C ASN A 134 -16.78 13.95 -8.19
N GLU A 135 -16.30 14.91 -7.40
CA GLU A 135 -17.16 15.95 -6.83
C GLU A 135 -17.01 17.25 -7.63
N ARG A 136 -18.04 17.46 -8.47
CA ARG A 136 -18.54 18.66 -9.16
C ARG A 136 -17.61 19.43 -10.09
#